data_AF-A0A8J8CTR1-F1
#
_entry.id   AF-A0A8J8CTR1-F1
#
_cell.length_a   1.000
_cell.length_b   1.000
_cell.length_c   1.000
_cell.angle_alpha   90.00
_cell.angle_beta   90.00
_cell.angle_gamma   90.00
#
_symmetry.space_group_name_H-M   'P 1'
#
loop_
_entity.id
_entity.type
_entity.pdbx_description
1 polymer ?
#
loop_
_entity_poly.entity_id
_entity_poly.type
_entity_poly.pdbx_seq_one_letter_code
_entity_poly.pdbx_strand_id
1 'polypeptide(L)'
;METERDEDDDVVSTRRQTILGLLTAYDGPVHLDTLATDLAANEEFVDDDTTDERVHTLRITLHHRHLPKMDDRGILDYHPDSHRVELDAR
;
A
#
# COMPACT_ATOMS: atom_id res chain seq x y z
N MET A 1 -25.31 -0.56 -17.53
CA MET A 1 -24.63 -1.34 -16.48
C MET A 1 -23.46 -0.48 -16.04
N GLU A 2 -23.71 0.38 -15.06
CA GLU A 2 -22.80 1.42 -14.58
C GLU A 2 -22.67 1.20 -13.07
N THR A 3 -21.96 0.16 -12.67
CA THR A 3 -21.70 -0.16 -11.25
C THR A 3 -20.32 -0.80 -11.04
N GLU A 4 -19.63 -1.18 -12.11
CA GLU A 4 -18.33 -1.87 -12.03
C GLU A 4 -17.17 -0.92 -11.65
N ARG A 5 -17.33 0.40 -11.79
CA ARG A 5 -16.24 1.37 -11.56
C ARG A 5 -16.16 1.90 -10.13
N ASP A 6 -17.30 1.96 -9.44
CA ASP A 6 -17.36 2.53 -8.10
C ASP A 6 -16.81 1.57 -7.03
N GLU A 7 -17.01 0.26 -7.19
CA GLU A 7 -16.50 -0.75 -6.25
C GLU A 7 -14.96 -0.84 -6.27
N ASP A 8 -14.35 -0.73 -7.45
CA ASP A 8 -12.89 -0.77 -7.59
C ASP A 8 -12.23 0.48 -6.98
N ASP A 9 -12.85 1.66 -7.11
CA ASP A 9 -12.32 2.91 -6.56
C ASP A 9 -12.46 2.97 -5.02
N ASP A 10 -13.56 2.44 -4.48
CA ASP A 10 -13.80 2.35 -3.04
C ASP A 10 -12.79 1.39 -2.38
N VAL A 11 -12.53 0.23 -2.99
CA VAL A 11 -11.51 -0.73 -2.51
C VAL A 11 -10.11 -0.13 -2.58
N VAL A 12 -9.77 0.59 -3.65
CA VAL A 12 -8.47 1.27 -3.77
C VAL A 12 -8.32 2.36 -2.71
N SER A 13 -9.39 3.09 -2.39
CA SER A 13 -9.38 4.15 -1.38
C SER A 13 -9.22 3.58 0.03
N THR A 14 -9.94 2.51 0.34
CA THR A 14 -9.86 1.78 1.61
C THR A 14 -8.45 1.23 1.84
N ARG A 15 -7.88 0.54 0.85
CA ARG A 15 -6.49 0.03 0.89
C ARG A 15 -5.45 1.13 1.09
N ARG A 16 -5.62 2.29 0.45
CA ARG A 16 -4.74 3.46 0.65
C ARG A 16 -4.82 3.98 2.08
N GLN A 17 -6.02 4.03 2.64
CA GLN A 17 -6.23 4.52 3.99
C GLN A 17 -5.57 3.60 5.03
N THR A 18 -5.61 2.30 4.81
CA THR A 18 -4.91 1.32 5.65
C THR A 18 -3.39 1.42 5.54
N ILE A 19 -2.85 1.64 4.33
CA ILE A 19 -1.41 1.93 4.14
C ILE A 19 -1.00 3.15 4.96
N LEU A 20 -1.76 4.26 4.89
CA LEU A 20 -1.44 5.49 5.63
C LEU A 20 -1.60 5.31 7.14
N GLY A 21 -2.63 4.59 7.58
CA GLY A 21 -2.83 4.25 8.98
C GLY A 21 -1.68 3.43 9.54
N LEU A 22 -1.17 2.48 8.75
CA LEU A 22 -0.02 1.69 9.14
C LEU A 22 1.26 2.53 9.17
N LEU A 23 1.51 3.35 8.16
CA LEU A 23 2.66 4.25 8.11
C LEU A 23 2.65 5.28 9.24
N THR A 24 1.48 5.71 9.70
CA THR A 24 1.34 6.60 10.88
C THR A 24 1.84 5.93 12.16
N ALA A 25 1.79 4.60 12.25
CA ALA A 25 2.32 3.87 13.40
C ALA A 25 3.86 3.76 13.38
N TYR A 26 4.50 4.04 12.24
CA TYR A 26 5.94 4.01 12.09
C TYR A 26 6.54 5.41 12.17
N ASP A 27 7.49 5.62 13.08
CA ASP A 27 8.23 6.88 13.25
C ASP A 27 9.47 6.90 12.33
N GLY A 28 9.25 6.82 11.01
CA GLY A 28 10.31 6.91 10.00
C GLY A 28 10.17 5.97 8.80
N PRO A 29 11.25 5.80 8.02
CA PRO A 29 11.19 5.12 6.74
C PRO A 29 11.10 3.60 6.92
N VAL A 30 10.05 3.00 6.39
CA VAL A 30 9.77 1.56 6.44
C VAL A 30 10.15 0.90 5.13
N HIS A 31 10.66 -0.34 5.22
CA HIS A 31 10.90 -1.16 4.03
C HIS A 31 9.58 -1.64 3.43
N LEU A 32 9.48 -1.56 2.11
CA LEU A 32 8.32 -2.00 1.35
C LEU A 32 7.94 -3.46 1.65
N ASP A 33 8.92 -4.34 1.83
CA ASP A 33 8.68 -5.73 2.23
C ASP A 33 7.99 -5.85 3.59
N THR A 34 8.44 -5.06 4.57
CA THR A 34 7.84 -5.02 5.91
C THR A 34 6.41 -4.48 5.83
N LEU A 35 6.21 -3.39 5.08
CA LEU A 35 4.89 -2.84 4.83
C LEU A 35 3.97 -3.88 4.16
N ALA A 36 4.44 -4.53 3.09
CA ALA A 36 3.66 -5.55 2.38
C ALA A 36 3.34 -6.77 3.25
N THR A 37 4.25 -7.17 4.15
CA THR A 37 4.05 -8.25 5.12
C THR A 37 2.94 -7.90 6.10
N ASP A 38 3.00 -6.71 6.66
CA ASP A 38 1.99 -6.25 7.62
C ASP A 38 0.62 -6.07 6.94
N LEU A 39 0.60 -5.47 5.74
CA LEU A 39 -0.61 -5.38 4.93
C LEU A 39 -1.19 -6.76 4.58
N ALA A 40 -0.37 -7.74 4.21
CA ALA A 40 -0.84 -9.10 3.95
C ALA A 40 -1.43 -9.81 5.18
N ALA A 41 -1.07 -9.36 6.38
CA ALA A 41 -1.65 -9.83 7.64
C ALA A 41 -2.93 -9.08 8.03
N ASN A 42 -3.23 -7.94 7.40
CA ASN A 42 -4.46 -7.18 7.64
C ASN A 42 -5.65 -7.82 6.92
N GLU A 43 -6.79 -7.88 7.60
CA GLU A 43 -8.03 -8.49 7.08
C GLU A 43 -8.54 -7.84 5.78
N GLU A 44 -8.22 -6.56 5.58
CA GLU A 44 -8.59 -5.79 4.39
C GLU A 44 -7.87 -6.23 3.10
N PHE A 45 -6.74 -6.91 3.24
CA PHE A 45 -5.95 -7.48 2.13
C PHE A 45 -5.99 -9.01 2.15
N VAL A 46 -6.97 -9.60 2.83
CA VAL A 46 -7.21 -11.04 2.78
C VAL A 46 -7.90 -11.38 1.46
N ASP A 47 -7.10 -11.76 0.49
CA ASP A 47 -7.53 -12.43 -0.73
C ASP A 47 -7.45 -13.97 -0.56
N ASP A 48 -7.81 -14.77 -1.57
CA ASP A 48 -7.81 -16.25 -1.49
C ASP A 48 -6.39 -16.88 -1.46
N ASP A 49 -5.35 -16.06 -1.63
CA ASP A 49 -3.96 -16.50 -1.84
C ASP A 49 -3.22 -16.94 -0.56
N THR A 50 -2.01 -17.51 -0.65
CA THR A 50 -1.20 -17.79 0.55
C THR A 50 -0.49 -16.53 1.07
N THR A 51 -0.17 -16.44 2.37
CA THR A 51 0.47 -15.25 2.94
C THR A 51 1.73 -14.81 2.17
N ASP A 52 2.61 -15.74 1.79
CA ASP A 52 3.82 -15.42 1.01
C ASP A 52 3.51 -14.87 -0.40
N GLU A 53 2.56 -15.48 -1.11
CA GLU A 53 2.13 -15.02 -2.45
C GLU A 53 1.43 -13.65 -2.38
N ARG A 54 0.65 -13.40 -1.32
CA ARG A 54 0.04 -12.09 -1.04
C ARG A 54 1.11 -11.02 -0.84
N VAL A 55 2.09 -11.26 0.02
CA VAL A 55 3.18 -10.29 0.28
C VAL A 55 3.89 -9.95 -1.02
N HIS A 56 4.22 -10.96 -1.84
CA HIS A 56 4.87 -10.75 -3.12
C HIS A 56 4.02 -9.90 -4.07
N THR A 57 2.73 -10.22 -4.20
CA THR A 57 1.79 -9.54 -5.10
C THR A 57 1.54 -8.10 -4.65
N LEU A 58 1.34 -7.87 -3.34
CA LEU A 58 1.18 -6.56 -2.75
C LEU A 58 2.42 -5.71 -2.97
N ARG A 59 3.61 -6.27 -2.73
CA ARG A 59 4.88 -5.57 -2.93
C ARG A 59 5.03 -5.06 -4.37
N ILE A 60 4.76 -5.91 -5.36
CA ILE A 60 4.81 -5.54 -6.78
C ILE A 60 3.76 -4.46 -7.09
N THR A 61 2.52 -4.66 -6.65
CA THR A 61 1.42 -3.77 -6.97
C THR A 61 1.60 -2.39 -6.32
N LEU A 62 2.04 -2.35 -5.06
CA LEU A 62 2.39 -1.13 -4.35
C LEU A 62 3.51 -0.38 -5.07
N HIS A 63 4.60 -1.07 -5.38
CA HIS A 63 5.77 -0.51 -6.08
C HIS A 63 5.39 0.10 -7.43
N HIS A 64 4.57 -0.59 -8.22
CA HIS A 64 4.29 -0.17 -9.60
C HIS A 64 3.05 0.70 -9.77
N ARG A 65 2.08 0.66 -8.85
CA ARG A 65 0.79 1.35 -9.02
C ARG A 65 0.44 2.34 -7.93
N HIS A 66 0.58 1.96 -6.66
CA HIS A 66 0.06 2.78 -5.58
C HIS A 66 1.08 3.80 -5.10
N LEU A 67 2.30 3.36 -4.76
CA LEU A 67 3.32 4.23 -4.19
C LEU A 67 3.76 5.35 -5.13
N PRO A 68 4.06 5.12 -6.43
CA PRO A 68 4.43 6.20 -7.33
C PRO A 68 3.33 7.25 -7.50
N LYS A 69 2.05 6.85 -7.43
CA LYS A 69 0.91 7.78 -7.52
C LYS A 69 0.68 8.58 -6.24
N MET A 70 1.02 8.01 -5.08
CA MET A 70 0.88 8.67 -3.79
C MET A 70 2.04 9.65 -3.56
N ASP A 71 3.24 9.26 -4.00
CA ASP A 71 4.44 10.10 -4.06
C ASP A 71 4.26 11.31 -5.00
N ASP A 72 3.75 11.10 -6.22
CA ASP A 72 3.44 12.19 -7.17
C ASP A 72 2.43 13.21 -6.60
N ARG A 73 1.58 12.76 -5.67
CA ARG A 73 0.62 13.61 -4.96
C ARG A 73 1.16 14.23 -3.67
N GLY A 74 2.37 13.89 -3.25
CA GLY A 74 2.97 14.35 -2.00
C GLY A 74 2.24 13.84 -0.75
N ILE A 75 1.65 12.65 -0.83
CA ILE A 75 0.97 12.02 0.33
C ILE A 75 1.97 11.25 1.20
N LEU A 76 2.99 10.68 0.57
CA LEU A 76 4.08 9.93 1.17
C LEU A 76 5.34 10.13 0.32
N ASP A 77 6.50 9.84 0.87
CA ASP A 77 7.75 9.79 0.12
C ASP A 77 8.10 8.33 -0.18
N TYR A 78 8.23 8.00 -1.46
CA TYR A 78 8.62 6.67 -1.90
C TYR A 78 9.98 6.65 -2.59
N HIS A 79 10.92 5.91 -2.02
CA HIS A 79 12.26 5.72 -2.54
C HIS A 79 12.38 4.37 -3.29
N PRO A 80 12.27 4.34 -4.63
CA PRO A 80 12.35 3.10 -5.41
C PRO A 80 13.73 2.44 -5.32
N ASP A 81 14.82 3.21 -5.22
CA ASP A 81 16.19 2.65 -5.13
C ASP A 81 16.42 1.83 -3.86
N SER A 82 15.81 2.24 -2.75
CA SER A 82 15.96 1.58 -1.45
C SER A 82 14.75 0.73 -1.07
N HIS A 83 13.69 0.74 -1.88
CA HIS A 83 12.37 0.20 -1.56
C HIS A 83 11.89 0.65 -0.17
N ARG A 84 12.03 1.94 0.12
CA ARG A 84 11.61 2.54 1.39
C ARG A 84 10.46 3.50 1.16
N VAL A 85 9.57 3.54 2.13
CA VAL A 85 8.42 4.42 2.12
C VAL A 85 8.32 5.11 3.47
N GLU A 86 8.06 6.40 3.45
CA GLU A 86 7.90 7.23 4.63
C GLU A 86 6.63 8.07 4.47
N LEU A 87 5.91 8.30 5.57
CA LEU A 87 4.79 9.23 5.56
C LEU A 87 5.34 10.65 5.48
N ASP A 88 4.94 11.42 4.46
CA ASP A 88 5.28 12.85 4.38
C ASP A 88 4.39 13.59 5.37
N ALA A 89 4.86 13.72 6.61
CA ALA A 89 4.19 14.46 7.66
C ALA A 89 4.49 15.95 7.49
N ARG A 90 3.87 16.58 6.49
CA ARG A 90 3.99 18.02 6.25
C ARG A 90 2.89 18.86 6.88
#